data_AF-A0A838KMB2-F1
#
_entry.id   AF-A0A838KMB2-F1
#
_cell.length_a   1.000
_cell.length_b   1.000
_cell.length_c   1.000
_cell.angle_alpha   90.00
_cell.angle_beta   90.00
_cell.angle_gamma   90.00
#
_symmetry.space_group_name_H-M   'P 1'
#
loop_
_entity.id
_entity.type
_entity.pdbx_description
1 polymer ?
#
loop_
_entity_poly.entity_id
_entity_poly.type
_entity_poly.pdbx_seq_one_letter_code
_entity_poly.pdbx_strand_id
1 'polypeptide(L)'
;MKRLLSATTIAVVAALTLAGCGSTSTSSSAGTFNDADVTFARSMIPHHQQAVQMAQMAKTHASTTEVKQLADTIEAAQGPEIATMTGWLKAWGKPLPSGSDMSGHDMGSMSGDMPGMMSDGEMKKLDVATGAEFDQMFLTMMIKHHTGAIEMAKTEQSDGKNPDAV
;
A
#
# COMPACT_ATOMS: atom_id res chain seq x y z
N MET A 1 16.22 55.53 -34.98
CA MET A 1 14.98 56.22 -35.43
C MET A 1 13.85 55.62 -34.60
N LYS A 2 13.15 56.26 -33.64
CA LYS A 2 12.40 57.55 -33.66
C LYS A 2 11.57 57.64 -34.96
N ARG A 3 10.24 57.72 -35.01
CA ARG A 3 9.12 57.86 -34.02
C ARG A 3 7.87 57.15 -34.63
N LEU A 4 6.62 57.14 -34.12
CA LEU A 4 5.94 57.97 -33.12
C LEU A 4 4.95 57.13 -32.24
N LEU A 5 3.64 57.40 -32.27
CA LEU A 5 2.53 56.86 -31.45
C LEU A 5 1.28 56.68 -32.35
N SER A 6 0.34 55.82 -31.95
CA SER A 6 -1.09 56.17 -31.97
C SER A 6 -1.84 55.36 -30.91
N ALA A 7 -2.62 56.04 -30.07
CA ALA A 7 -3.40 55.44 -29.00
C ALA A 7 -4.88 55.77 -29.20
N THR A 8 -5.75 54.76 -29.09
CA THR A 8 -7.20 54.96 -29.01
C THR A 8 -7.78 54.04 -27.96
N THR A 9 -8.06 54.60 -26.79
CA THR A 9 -8.83 53.95 -25.74
C THR A 9 -10.32 53.98 -26.08
N ILE A 10 -10.98 52.83 -26.03
CA ILE A 10 -12.43 52.76 -25.79
C ILE A 10 -12.62 51.85 -24.57
N ALA A 11 -13.08 52.44 -23.47
CA ALA A 11 -13.53 51.69 -22.31
C ALA A 11 -15.01 51.32 -22.49
N VAL A 12 -15.34 50.05 -22.33
CA VAL A 12 -16.72 49.59 -22.09
C VAL A 12 -16.71 48.83 -20.77
N VAL A 13 -17.38 49.42 -19.77
CA VAL A 13 -17.65 48.78 -18.49
C VAL A 13 -18.93 47.97 -18.63
N ALA A 14 -18.88 46.66 -18.37
CA ALA A 14 -20.06 45.81 -18.35
C ALA A 14 -19.97 44.74 -17.24
N ALA A 15 -20.87 44.89 -16.27
CA ALA A 15 -21.48 43.88 -15.41
C ALA A 15 -20.61 42.78 -14.75
N LEU A 16 -20.53 42.92 -13.43
CA LEU A 16 -20.19 41.93 -12.42
C LEU A 16 -20.99 40.61 -12.56
N THR A 17 -20.31 39.45 -12.60
CA THR A 17 -20.86 38.17 -12.13
C THR A 17 -19.80 37.41 -11.30
N LEU A 18 -20.01 37.34 -9.98
CA LEU A 18 -19.30 36.39 -9.13
C LEU A 18 -19.90 35.00 -9.37
N ALA A 19 -19.14 34.11 -10.01
CA ALA A 19 -19.45 32.69 -10.12
C ALA A 19 -18.33 31.87 -9.47
N GLY A 20 -18.34 31.84 -8.14
CA GLY A 20 -17.51 30.92 -7.37
C GLY A 20 -18.10 29.51 -7.41
N CYS A 21 -17.56 28.65 -8.27
CA CYS A 21 -17.55 27.19 -8.16
C CYS A 21 -16.14 26.80 -8.61
N GLY A 22 -15.24 26.37 -7.74
CA GLY A 22 -15.46 25.50 -6.60
C GLY A 22 -14.60 24.29 -6.90
N SER A 23 -13.56 24.08 -6.10
CA SER A 23 -12.65 22.96 -6.31
C SER A 23 -13.47 21.69 -6.39
N THR A 24 -13.44 21.01 -7.55
CA THR A 24 -13.77 19.59 -7.59
C THR A 24 -12.69 18.87 -6.82
N SER A 25 -12.83 18.90 -5.49
CA SER A 25 -12.64 17.69 -4.73
C SER A 25 -13.40 16.62 -5.50
N THR A 26 -12.66 15.77 -6.21
CA THR A 26 -13.09 14.39 -6.38
C THR A 26 -13.19 13.84 -4.97
N SER A 27 -14.33 14.08 -4.35
CA SER A 27 -14.91 13.12 -3.43
C SER A 27 -14.95 11.85 -4.24
N SER A 28 -13.94 10.99 -4.07
CA SER A 28 -14.08 9.58 -4.42
C SER A 28 -15.41 9.20 -3.81
N SER A 29 -16.38 8.82 -4.65
CA SER A 29 -17.54 8.10 -4.15
C SER A 29 -16.96 7.03 -3.26
N ALA A 30 -17.26 7.07 -1.96
CA ALA A 30 -16.87 5.97 -1.10
C ALA A 30 -17.53 4.76 -1.73
N GLY A 31 -16.72 3.92 -2.39
CA GLY A 31 -17.20 2.73 -3.09
C GLY A 31 -18.04 1.95 -2.10
N THR A 32 -19.07 1.27 -2.59
CA THR A 32 -19.81 0.34 -1.74
C THR A 32 -18.83 -0.67 -1.18
N PHE A 33 -18.47 -0.55 0.09
CA PHE A 33 -17.56 -1.46 0.77
C PHE A 33 -18.33 -2.23 1.83
N ASN A 34 -17.80 -3.38 2.23
CA ASN A 34 -18.33 -4.26 3.27
C ASN A 34 -17.22 -4.68 4.25
N ASP A 35 -17.55 -5.59 5.16
CA ASP A 35 -16.60 -6.06 6.17
C ASP A 35 -15.48 -6.95 5.59
N ALA A 36 -15.63 -7.53 4.40
CA ALA A 36 -14.56 -8.24 3.70
C ALA A 36 -13.49 -7.26 3.25
N ASP A 37 -13.87 -6.17 2.56
CA ASP A 37 -12.90 -5.14 2.10
C ASP A 37 -12.08 -4.55 3.27
N VAL A 38 -12.75 -4.34 4.42
CA VAL A 38 -12.13 -3.86 5.65
C VAL A 38 -11.18 -4.89 6.26
N THR A 39 -11.55 -6.17 6.22
CA THR A 39 -10.74 -7.28 6.74
C THR A 39 -9.52 -7.52 5.86
N PHE A 40 -9.68 -7.49 4.54
CA PHE A 40 -8.59 -7.56 3.57
C PHE A 40 -7.61 -6.42 3.78
N ALA A 41 -8.06 -5.17 3.77
CA ALA A 41 -7.19 -4.01 3.95
C ALA A 41 -6.47 -4.02 5.31
N ARG A 42 -7.14 -4.40 6.41
CA ARG A 42 -6.50 -4.52 7.73
C ARG A 42 -5.47 -5.65 7.82
N SER A 43 -5.62 -6.72 7.05
CA SER A 43 -4.72 -7.89 7.08
C SER A 43 -3.57 -7.79 6.09
N MET A 44 -3.82 -7.29 4.89
CA MET A 44 -2.81 -7.19 3.84
C MET A 44 -1.80 -6.05 4.09
N ILE A 45 -2.17 -5.00 4.85
CA ILE A 45 -1.21 -3.96 5.29
C ILE A 45 -0.02 -4.56 6.08
N PRO A 46 -0.21 -5.25 7.23
CA PRO A 46 0.92 -5.83 7.97
C PRO A 46 1.61 -6.96 7.20
N HIS A 47 0.90 -7.68 6.33
CA HIS A 47 1.48 -8.65 5.42
C HIS A 47 2.50 -7.98 4.46
N HIS A 48 2.09 -6.95 3.71
CA HIS A 48 3.01 -6.18 2.86
C HIS A 48 4.16 -5.52 3.64
N GLN A 49 3.91 -5.05 4.87
CA GLN A 49 4.97 -4.49 5.72
C GLN A 49 6.08 -5.52 6.01
N GLN A 50 5.73 -6.80 6.22
CA GLN A 50 6.74 -7.86 6.41
C GLN A 50 7.51 -8.16 5.12
N ALA A 51 6.87 -8.20 3.95
CA ALA A 51 7.57 -8.34 2.67
C ALA A 51 8.54 -7.18 2.40
N VAL A 52 8.13 -5.93 2.67
CA VAL A 52 9.00 -4.75 2.58
C VAL A 52 10.19 -4.89 3.54
N GLN A 53 9.98 -5.35 4.77
CA GLN A 53 11.07 -5.59 5.73
C GLN A 53 12.07 -6.63 5.21
N MET A 54 11.60 -7.78 4.70
CA MET A 54 12.46 -8.80 4.08
C MET A 54 13.23 -8.25 2.87
N ALA A 55 12.57 -7.45 2.02
CA ALA A 55 13.20 -6.82 0.86
C ALA A 55 14.31 -5.82 1.25
N GLN A 56 14.11 -5.06 2.32
CA GLN A 56 15.11 -4.12 2.81
C GLN A 56 16.39 -4.82 3.33
N MET A 57 16.27 -6.01 3.95
CA MET A 57 17.43 -6.83 4.33
C MET A 57 18.29 -7.23 3.12
N ALA A 58 17.65 -7.60 2.00
CA ALA A 58 18.34 -8.10 0.81
C ALA A 58 19.35 -7.10 0.21
N LYS A 59 19.13 -5.80 0.38
CA LYS A 59 20.04 -4.74 -0.10
C LYS A 59 21.47 -4.91 0.41
N THR A 60 21.62 -5.37 1.66
CA THR A 60 22.92 -5.60 2.31
C THR A 60 23.27 -7.07 2.50
N HIS A 61 22.29 -7.96 2.61
CA HIS A 61 22.52 -9.38 2.97
C HIS A 61 22.64 -10.30 1.75
N ALA A 62 22.02 -9.96 0.61
CA ALA A 62 21.98 -10.83 -0.56
C ALA A 62 23.34 -10.88 -1.32
N SER A 63 23.66 -12.03 -1.92
CA SER A 63 24.84 -12.17 -2.80
C SER A 63 24.55 -11.83 -4.26
N THR A 64 23.42 -12.26 -4.79
CA THR A 64 23.10 -12.16 -6.22
C THR A 64 22.50 -10.81 -6.58
N THR A 65 22.71 -10.38 -7.83
CA THR A 65 22.15 -9.11 -8.34
C THR A 65 20.64 -9.26 -8.55
N GLU A 66 20.23 -10.47 -8.95
CA GLU A 66 18.87 -10.89 -9.24
C GLU A 66 17.98 -10.82 -7.99
N VAL A 67 18.46 -11.28 -6.82
CA VAL A 67 17.72 -11.16 -5.55
C VAL A 67 17.59 -9.71 -5.11
N LYS A 68 18.61 -8.87 -5.32
CA LYS A 68 18.55 -7.43 -5.01
C LYS A 68 17.53 -6.70 -5.89
N GLN A 69 17.55 -6.97 -7.20
CA GLN A 69 16.58 -6.40 -8.15
C GLN A 69 15.14 -6.86 -7.86
N LEU A 70 14.96 -8.13 -7.46
CA LEU A 70 13.66 -8.64 -7.02
C LEU A 70 13.18 -7.93 -5.74
N ALA A 71 14.05 -7.74 -4.76
CA ALA A 71 13.73 -7.01 -3.54
C ALA A 71 13.34 -5.55 -3.80
N ASP A 72 14.11 -4.82 -4.61
CA ASP A 72 13.77 -3.45 -5.03
C ASP A 72 12.40 -3.40 -5.75
N THR A 73 12.09 -4.40 -6.57
CA THR A 73 10.79 -4.52 -7.27
C THR A 73 9.64 -4.77 -6.29
N ILE A 74 9.83 -5.63 -5.29
CA ILE A 74 8.83 -5.93 -4.25
C ILE A 74 8.53 -4.69 -3.39
N GLU A 75 9.57 -3.96 -2.96
CA GLU A 75 9.38 -2.73 -2.18
C GLU A 75 8.68 -1.63 -3.00
N ALA A 76 9.05 -1.47 -4.27
CA ALA A 76 8.43 -0.49 -5.17
C ALA A 76 6.95 -0.80 -5.49
N ALA A 77 6.53 -2.08 -5.46
CA ALA A 77 5.14 -2.48 -5.65
C ALA A 77 4.31 -2.39 -4.36
N GLN A 78 4.77 -3.01 -3.28
CA GLN A 78 3.97 -3.18 -2.07
C GLN A 78 3.91 -1.93 -1.17
N GLY A 79 4.89 -1.03 -1.28
CA GLY A 79 4.87 0.28 -0.59
C GLY A 79 3.65 1.14 -0.97
N PRO A 80 3.41 1.39 -2.27
CA PRO A 80 2.18 2.02 -2.76
C PRO A 80 0.89 1.29 -2.36
N GLU A 81 0.86 -0.04 -2.38
CA GLU A 81 -0.33 -0.84 -2.01
C GLU A 81 -0.70 -0.66 -0.52
N ILE A 82 0.28 -0.61 0.39
CA ILE A 82 0.08 -0.22 1.80
C ILE A 82 -0.56 1.16 1.90
N ALA A 83 -0.12 2.13 1.09
CA ALA A 83 -0.66 3.49 1.11
C ALA A 83 -2.11 3.54 0.61
N THR A 84 -2.42 2.79 -0.46
CA THR A 84 -3.78 2.63 -1.00
C THR A 84 -4.75 2.06 0.04
N MET A 85 -4.42 0.91 0.65
CA MET A 85 -5.27 0.28 1.67
C MET A 85 -5.39 1.13 2.94
N THR A 86 -4.32 1.83 3.33
CA THR A 86 -4.37 2.82 4.41
C THR A 86 -5.31 3.99 4.07
N GLY A 87 -5.35 4.40 2.80
CA GLY A 87 -6.26 5.40 2.28
C GLY A 87 -7.72 4.95 2.35
N TRP A 88 -8.01 3.72 1.90
CA TRP A 88 -9.33 3.11 1.99
C TRP A 88 -9.85 3.06 3.43
N LEU A 89 -9.08 2.48 4.37
CA LEU A 89 -9.50 2.40 5.78
C LEU A 89 -9.80 3.77 6.39
N LYS A 90 -8.98 4.80 6.08
CA LYS A 90 -9.25 6.19 6.50
C LYS A 90 -10.53 6.74 5.90
N ALA A 91 -10.76 6.55 4.60
CA ALA A 91 -11.97 7.01 3.90
C ALA A 91 -13.24 6.32 4.42
N TRP A 92 -13.15 5.05 4.81
CA TRP A 92 -14.23 4.23 5.36
C TRP A 92 -14.48 4.44 6.87
N GLY A 93 -13.71 5.33 7.52
CA GLY A 93 -13.78 5.58 8.95
C GLY A 93 -13.44 4.35 9.81
N LYS A 94 -12.54 3.49 9.33
CA LYS A 94 -12.14 2.24 9.99
C LYS A 94 -10.77 2.40 10.67
N PRO A 95 -10.53 1.68 11.78
CA PRO A 95 -9.23 1.70 12.43
C PRO A 95 -8.16 1.11 11.50
N LEU A 96 -6.98 1.72 11.50
CA LEU A 96 -5.77 1.12 10.92
C LEU A 96 -5.31 -0.08 11.77
N PRO A 97 -4.56 -1.03 11.21
CA PRO A 97 -3.87 -2.04 12.01
C PRO A 97 -2.83 -1.36 12.92
N SER A 98 -2.72 -1.85 14.15
CA SER A 98 -1.84 -1.29 15.18
C SER A 98 -0.58 -2.15 15.29
N GLY A 99 0.61 -1.54 15.43
CA GLY A 99 1.84 -2.32 15.66
C GLY A 99 1.82 -3.16 16.95
N SER A 100 0.93 -2.85 17.89
CA SER A 100 0.67 -3.64 19.09
C SER A 100 -0.15 -4.92 18.85
N ASP A 101 -0.85 -5.04 17.72
CA ASP A 101 -1.69 -6.21 17.42
C ASP A 101 -0.85 -7.48 17.14
N MET A 102 0.48 -7.32 17.01
CA MET A 102 1.48 -8.40 16.92
C MET A 102 2.04 -8.84 18.29
N SER A 103 1.70 -8.17 19.40
CA SER A 103 2.29 -8.40 20.71
C SER A 103 1.27 -8.79 21.78
N GLY A 104 0.70 -10.00 21.62
CA GLY A 104 0.25 -10.82 22.75
C GLY A 104 -1.20 -10.65 23.21
N HIS A 105 -1.92 -11.77 23.18
CA HIS A 105 -2.84 -12.20 24.25
C HIS A 105 -4.08 -11.37 24.60
N ASP A 106 -4.81 -10.76 23.65
CA ASP A 106 -6.29 -10.67 23.76
C ASP A 106 -6.99 -10.35 22.42
N MET A 107 -7.12 -11.35 21.54
CA MET A 107 -8.04 -11.29 20.39
C MET A 107 -8.71 -12.65 20.23
N GLY A 108 -9.94 -12.76 20.75
CA GLY A 108 -10.73 -13.99 20.67
C GLY A 108 -10.99 -14.40 19.22
N SER A 109 -10.48 -15.57 18.84
CA SER A 109 -10.96 -16.36 17.69
C SER A 109 -10.86 -15.74 16.28
N MET A 110 -9.90 -14.83 16.04
CA MET A 110 -9.50 -14.44 14.66
C MET A 110 -7.98 -14.50 14.41
N SER A 111 -7.15 -14.61 15.45
CA SER A 111 -5.69 -14.69 15.34
C SER A 111 -5.16 -16.10 15.01
N GLY A 112 -5.77 -16.76 14.03
CA GLY A 112 -5.07 -17.81 13.28
C GLY A 112 -4.07 -17.15 12.34
N ASP A 113 -2.85 -17.69 12.24
CA ASP A 113 -1.74 -17.08 11.49
C ASP A 113 -2.19 -16.57 10.12
N MET A 114 -1.99 -15.27 9.84
CA MET A 114 -2.29 -14.72 8.51
C MET A 114 -1.53 -15.54 7.46
N PRO A 115 -2.20 -16.10 6.43
CA PRO A 115 -1.58 -17.00 5.48
C PRO A 115 -0.28 -16.43 4.93
N GLY A 116 0.78 -17.23 4.90
CA GLY A 116 2.07 -16.85 4.33
C GLY A 116 3.05 -16.11 5.26
N MET A 117 2.61 -15.54 6.40
CA MET A 117 3.51 -14.80 7.30
C MET A 117 4.68 -15.64 7.82
N MET A 118 5.81 -14.98 8.02
CA MET A 118 6.97 -15.47 8.77
C MET A 118 6.82 -15.08 10.24
N SER A 119 7.09 -16.05 11.11
CA SER A 119 7.23 -15.82 12.54
C SER A 119 8.46 -14.96 12.86
N ASP A 120 8.47 -14.33 14.04
CA ASP A 120 9.64 -13.69 14.63
C ASP A 120 10.92 -14.54 14.55
N GLY A 121 10.77 -15.86 14.72
CA GLY A 121 11.88 -16.81 14.67
C GLY A 121 12.41 -17.06 13.26
N GLU A 122 11.55 -17.00 12.24
CA GLU A 122 11.98 -17.03 10.83
C GLU A 122 12.63 -15.70 10.43
N MET A 123 12.02 -14.56 10.80
CA MET A 123 12.57 -13.22 10.52
C MET A 123 13.96 -13.03 11.14
N LYS A 124 14.15 -13.43 12.41
CA LYS A 124 15.46 -13.38 13.08
C LYS A 124 16.52 -14.29 12.45
N LYS A 125 16.12 -15.40 11.81
CA LYS A 125 17.06 -16.25 11.05
C LYS A 125 17.44 -15.61 9.73
N LEU A 126 16.50 -14.94 9.05
CA LEU A 126 16.77 -14.22 7.80
C LEU A 126 17.71 -13.02 8.05
N ASP A 127 17.49 -12.28 9.14
CA ASP A 127 18.30 -11.10 9.55
C ASP A 127 19.78 -11.43 9.87
N VAL A 128 20.11 -12.70 10.19
CA VAL A 128 21.50 -13.13 10.41
C VAL A 128 22.10 -13.92 9.25
N ALA A 129 21.30 -14.29 8.25
CA ALA A 129 21.76 -14.99 7.06
C ALA A 129 22.43 -14.00 6.09
N THR A 130 23.47 -14.43 5.38
CA THR A 130 24.12 -13.61 4.34
C THR A 130 24.51 -14.44 3.13
N GLY A 131 24.71 -13.77 2.00
CA GLY A 131 25.13 -14.39 0.74
C GLY A 131 24.13 -15.43 0.24
N ALA A 132 24.63 -16.57 -0.23
CA ALA A 132 23.80 -17.60 -0.89
C ALA A 132 22.76 -18.22 0.07
N GLU A 133 23.04 -18.26 1.38
CA GLU A 133 22.08 -18.72 2.39
C GLU A 133 20.92 -17.73 2.54
N PHE A 134 21.23 -16.43 2.59
CA PHE A 134 20.20 -15.38 2.55
C PHE A 134 19.36 -15.46 1.27
N ASP A 135 20.01 -15.56 0.11
CA ASP A 135 19.34 -15.61 -1.19
C ASP A 135 18.33 -16.77 -1.24
N GLN A 136 18.72 -17.96 -0.79
CA GLN A 136 17.82 -19.12 -0.73
C GLN A 136 16.68 -18.93 0.29
N MET A 137 16.98 -18.43 1.49
CA MET A 137 15.96 -18.20 2.53
C MET A 137 14.95 -17.14 2.12
N PHE A 138 15.42 -16.00 1.61
CA PHE A 138 14.60 -14.91 1.10
C PHE A 138 13.62 -15.40 0.04
N LEU A 139 14.12 -16.10 -1.00
CA LEU A 139 13.25 -16.63 -2.06
C LEU A 139 12.21 -17.63 -1.52
N THR A 140 12.62 -18.54 -0.62
CA THR A 140 11.73 -19.55 -0.03
C THR A 140 10.63 -18.90 0.82
N MET A 141 10.99 -17.94 1.68
CA MET A 141 10.06 -17.19 2.53
C MET A 141 9.14 -16.31 1.69
N MET A 142 9.66 -15.66 0.66
CA MET A 142 8.88 -14.78 -0.21
C MET A 142 7.85 -15.55 -1.05
N ILE A 143 8.15 -16.79 -1.45
CA ILE A 143 7.17 -17.70 -2.09
C ILE A 143 6.05 -18.07 -1.11
N LYS A 144 6.39 -18.47 0.13
CA LYS A 144 5.40 -18.76 1.19
C LYS A 144 4.50 -17.55 1.45
N HIS A 145 5.10 -16.37 1.58
CA HIS A 145 4.41 -15.09 1.75
C HIS A 145 3.44 -14.79 0.62
N HIS A 146 3.91 -14.79 -0.63
CA HIS A 146 3.07 -14.47 -1.79
C HIS A 146 1.97 -15.50 -2.03
N THR A 147 2.18 -16.77 -1.67
CA THR A 147 1.11 -17.79 -1.70
C THR A 147 -0.03 -17.40 -0.75
N GLY A 148 0.30 -16.96 0.47
CA GLY A 148 -0.68 -16.44 1.43
C GLY A 148 -1.39 -15.17 0.98
N ALA A 149 -0.67 -14.22 0.35
CA ALA A 149 -1.29 -13.05 -0.27
C ALA A 149 -2.32 -13.43 -1.34
N ILE A 150 -2.01 -14.43 -2.18
CA ILE A 150 -2.92 -14.92 -3.22
C ILE A 150 -4.17 -15.57 -2.62
N GLU A 151 -4.05 -16.26 -1.49
CA GLU A 151 -5.22 -16.81 -0.78
C GLU A 151 -6.12 -15.69 -0.23
N MET A 152 -5.54 -14.70 0.46
CA MET A 152 -6.29 -13.53 0.96
C MET A 152 -6.95 -12.71 -0.16
N ALA A 153 -6.25 -12.49 -1.28
CA ALA A 153 -6.78 -11.76 -2.44
C ALA A 153 -7.92 -12.52 -3.14
N LYS A 154 -7.94 -13.85 -3.12
CA LYS A 154 -9.07 -14.66 -3.64
C LYS A 154 -10.31 -14.55 -2.75
N THR A 155 -10.14 -14.50 -1.43
CA THR A 155 -11.25 -14.23 -0.51
C THR A 155 -11.83 -12.84 -0.77
N GLU A 156 -10.98 -11.82 -0.94
CA GLU A 156 -11.43 -10.46 -1.28
C GLU A 156 -12.20 -10.43 -2.62
N GLN A 157 -11.67 -11.04 -3.69
CA GLN A 157 -12.36 -11.12 -4.99
C GLN A 157 -13.72 -11.85 -4.93
N SER A 158 -13.90 -12.78 -3.99
CA SER A 158 -15.16 -13.49 -3.78
C SER A 158 -16.17 -12.64 -3.00
N ASP A 159 -15.72 -12.03 -1.90
CA ASP A 159 -16.60 -11.57 -0.83
C ASP A 159 -16.69 -10.03 -0.76
N GLY A 160 -15.66 -9.32 -1.22
CA GLY A 160 -15.53 -7.87 -1.25
C GLY A 160 -16.55 -7.16 -2.15
N LYS A 161 -16.63 -5.83 -2.03
CA LYS A 161 -17.55 -4.96 -2.78
C LYS A 161 -16.89 -3.69 -3.30
N ASN A 162 -15.73 -3.31 -2.77
CA ASN A 162 -14.99 -2.15 -3.23
C ASN A 162 -14.45 -2.38 -4.65
N PRO A 163 -14.90 -1.64 -5.68
CA PRO A 163 -14.49 -1.86 -7.07
C PRO A 163 -13.00 -1.53 -7.34
N ASP A 164 -12.32 -0.89 -6.39
CA ASP A 164 -10.86 -0.67 -6.46
C ASP A 164 -10.05 -1.88 -5.91
N ALA A 165 -10.72 -2.91 -5.35
CA ALA A 165 -10.09 -4.08 -4.72
C ALA A 165 -10.46 -5.44 -5.33
N VAL A 166 -11.55 -5.54 -6.12
CA VAL A 166 -12.08 -6.79 -6.70
C VAL A 166 -12.07 -6.84 -8.23
#